data_AF-A0A7V3KE32-F1
#
_entry.id   AF-A0A7V3KE32-F1
#
_cell.length_a   1.000
_cell.length_b   1.000
_cell.length_c   1.000
_cell.angle_alpha   90.00
_cell.angle_beta   90.00
_cell.angle_gamma   90.00
#
_symmetry.space_group_name_H-M   'P 1'
#
loop_
_entity.id
_entity.type
_entity.pdbx_description
1 polymer ?
#
loop_
_entity_poly.entity_id
_entity_poly.type
_entity_poly.pdbx_seq_one_letter_code
_entity_poly.pdbx_strand_id
1 'polypeptide(L)'
;MAVKVIPLKCPECAGILSGFENDRIFFCANCQSGWDFSSEIYKPLRVSYARAKKIPSQYQMLFYLPFYFYQVVLEMTLDREVSDTVARIIKDLNYIYVAGFQLLRENYFGDLGLIYTESRLALEEDKERNEQAWQRIGSATRGLDDVEPYLKHYPLLIVDKRQDITGMELRVRKCFDRIWAVPFFDLGKQIQDGILGRTFSSYALDTIDEFRKIRY
;
A
#
# COMPACT_ATOMS: atom_id res chain seq x y z
N MET A 1 12.28 25.36 -27.51
CA MET A 1 13.01 24.07 -27.41
C MET A 1 11.98 22.99 -27.16
N ALA A 2 11.98 21.92 -27.95
CA ALA A 2 11.11 20.77 -27.70
C ALA A 2 11.80 19.86 -26.67
N VAL A 3 11.17 19.65 -25.51
CA VAL A 3 11.63 18.68 -24.52
C VAL A 3 11.14 17.30 -24.98
N LYS A 4 12.07 16.38 -25.27
CA LYS A 4 11.73 15.00 -25.61
C LYS A 4 11.78 14.16 -24.33
N VAL A 5 10.60 13.78 -23.83
CA VAL A 5 10.49 12.85 -22.70
C VAL A 5 10.74 11.44 -23.21
N ILE A 6 11.68 10.73 -22.58
CA ILE A 6 12.01 9.33 -22.89
C ILE A 6 11.35 8.45 -21.84
N PRO A 7 10.65 7.36 -22.23
CA PRO A 7 10.04 6.46 -21.25
C PRO A 7 11.12 5.81 -20.38
N LEU A 8 10.84 5.73 -19.08
CA LEU A 8 11.71 5.06 -18.12
C LEU A 8 11.70 3.55 -18.41
N LYS A 9 12.88 2.93 -18.40
CA LYS A 9 13.05 1.50 -18.70
C LYS A 9 13.41 0.71 -17.45
N CYS A 10 12.88 -0.50 -17.36
CA CYS A 10 13.16 -1.45 -16.31
C CYS A 10 14.64 -1.87 -16.37
N PRO A 11 15.42 -1.72 -15.29
CA PRO A 11 16.83 -2.13 -15.26
C PRO A 11 17.07 -3.63 -15.53
N GLU A 12 16.09 -4.48 -15.20
CA GLU A 12 16.20 -5.94 -15.37
C GLU A 12 15.88 -6.43 -16.79
N CYS A 13 14.77 -5.99 -17.39
CA CYS A 13 14.30 -6.53 -18.68
C CYS A 13 14.19 -5.49 -19.80
N ALA A 14 14.60 -4.24 -19.56
CA ALA A 14 14.47 -3.10 -20.47
C ALA A 14 13.04 -2.74 -20.94
N GLY A 15 12.02 -3.35 -20.33
CA GLY A 15 10.60 -3.04 -20.57
C GLY A 15 10.24 -1.63 -20.11
N ILE A 16 9.15 -1.07 -20.61
CA ILE A 16 8.67 0.25 -20.18
C ILE A 16 8.13 0.13 -18.75
N LEU A 17 8.58 1.02 -17.87
CA LEU A 17 8.05 1.16 -16.53
C LEU A 17 6.77 2.02 -16.58
N SER A 18 5.72 1.55 -15.92
CA SER A 18 4.49 2.31 -15.68
C SER A 18 4.55 3.01 -14.33
N GLY A 19 3.96 4.20 -14.29
CA GLY A 19 3.82 5.04 -13.10
C GLY A 19 3.29 6.41 -13.50
N PHE A 20 2.96 7.20 -12.51
CA PHE A 20 2.51 8.58 -12.68
C PHE A 20 3.61 9.59 -12.37
N GLU A 21 3.35 10.87 -12.64
CA GLU A 21 4.34 11.94 -12.52
C GLU A 21 4.92 12.04 -11.10
N ASN A 22 4.08 11.79 -10.09
CA ASN A 22 4.45 11.87 -8.68
C ASN A 22 4.81 10.51 -8.04
N ASP A 23 4.90 9.44 -8.84
CA ASP A 23 5.23 8.12 -8.31
C ASP A 23 6.73 8.05 -7.95
N ARG A 24 7.00 7.48 -6.77
CA ARG A 24 8.35 7.12 -6.31
C ARG A 24 8.69 5.67 -6.66
N ILE A 25 7.67 4.82 -6.75
CA ILE A 25 7.81 3.44 -7.22
C ILE A 25 7.23 3.31 -8.62
N PHE A 26 8.01 2.75 -9.54
CA PHE A 26 7.54 2.43 -10.88
C PHE A 26 7.45 0.92 -11.08
N PHE A 27 6.53 0.47 -11.92
CA PHE A 27 6.18 -0.94 -12.07
C PHE A 27 6.49 -1.44 -13.47
N CYS A 28 7.12 -2.61 -13.57
CA CYS A 28 7.40 -3.25 -14.85
C CYS A 28 6.31 -4.28 -15.16
N ALA A 29 5.54 -4.07 -16.22
CA ALA A 29 4.54 -5.05 -16.64
C ALA A 29 5.14 -6.35 -17.21
N ASN A 30 6.40 -6.30 -17.68
CA ASN A 30 7.04 -7.45 -18.34
C ASN A 30 7.63 -8.45 -17.32
N CYS A 31 8.48 -7.99 -16.39
CA CYS A 31 9.07 -8.84 -15.34
C CYS A 31 8.37 -8.74 -13.98
N GLN A 32 7.27 -7.98 -13.89
CA GLN A 32 6.40 -7.94 -12.71
C GLN A 32 7.09 -7.41 -11.43
N SER A 33 8.19 -6.67 -11.58
CA SER A 33 8.90 -6.02 -10.48
C SER A 33 8.47 -4.56 -10.30
N GLY A 34 8.57 -4.10 -9.06
CA GLY A 34 8.55 -2.69 -8.70
C GLY A 34 9.98 -2.17 -8.59
N TRP A 35 10.16 -0.87 -8.75
CA TRP A 35 11.47 -0.23 -8.66
C TRP A 35 11.34 1.05 -7.86
N ASP A 36 12.09 1.13 -6.76
CA ASP A 36 12.13 2.32 -5.93
C ASP A 36 13.14 3.34 -6.47
N PHE A 37 12.64 4.51 -6.87
CA PHE A 37 13.43 5.65 -7.33
C PHE A 37 13.53 6.76 -6.28
N SER A 38 13.11 6.53 -5.03
CA SER A 38 13.18 7.53 -3.96
C SER A 38 14.60 7.79 -3.46
N SER A 39 15.54 6.87 -3.71
CA SER A 39 16.93 6.97 -3.29
C SER A 39 17.89 6.94 -4.48
N GLU A 40 19.16 7.31 -4.26
CA GLU A 40 20.19 7.28 -5.31
C GLU A 40 20.44 5.88 -5.90
N ILE A 41 20.09 4.83 -5.15
CA ILE A 41 20.22 3.44 -5.56
C ILE A 41 18.83 2.87 -5.85
N TYR A 42 18.59 2.52 -7.11
CA TYR A 42 17.35 1.85 -7.49
C TYR A 42 17.32 0.43 -6.94
N LYS A 43 16.27 0.12 -6.17
CA LYS A 43 16.10 -1.21 -5.55
C LYS A 43 14.94 -1.95 -6.22
N PRO A 44 15.14 -3.20 -6.66
CA PRO A 44 14.04 -4.02 -7.13
C PRO A 44 13.14 -4.40 -5.95
N LEU A 45 11.84 -4.28 -6.15
CA LEU A 45 10.80 -4.62 -5.20
C LEU A 45 9.97 -5.77 -5.75
N ARG A 46 9.69 -6.75 -4.91
CA ARG A 46 8.72 -7.80 -5.23
C ARG A 46 7.32 -7.20 -5.25
N VAL A 47 6.52 -7.56 -6.26
CA VAL A 47 5.11 -7.15 -6.37
C VAL A 47 4.24 -8.40 -6.48
N SER A 48 3.16 -8.45 -5.70
CA SER A 48 2.09 -9.45 -5.85
C SER A 48 0.75 -8.73 -6.00
N TYR A 49 -0.16 -9.30 -6.78
CA TYR A 49 -1.49 -8.72 -7.00
C TYR A 49 -2.49 -9.42 -6.12
N ALA A 50 -3.23 -8.66 -5.30
CA ALA A 50 -4.20 -9.22 -4.39
C ALA A 50 -5.49 -9.59 -5.13
N ARG A 51 -6.05 -10.76 -4.80
CA ARG A 51 -7.36 -11.19 -5.27
C ARG A 51 -8.47 -10.36 -4.62
N ALA A 52 -9.35 -9.80 -5.43
CA ALA A 52 -10.52 -9.09 -4.94
C ALA A 52 -11.47 -10.06 -4.20
N LYS A 53 -11.88 -9.69 -3.00
CA LYS A 53 -12.88 -10.40 -2.19
C LYS A 53 -14.27 -9.75 -2.30
N LYS A 54 -14.33 -8.47 -2.66
CA LYS A 54 -15.55 -7.66 -2.77
C LYS A 54 -15.60 -6.98 -4.13
N ILE A 55 -16.27 -7.62 -5.07
CA ILE A 55 -16.44 -7.12 -6.44
C ILE A 55 -17.81 -6.46 -6.56
N PRO A 56 -17.90 -5.16 -6.91
CA PRO A 56 -19.18 -4.51 -7.15
C PRO A 56 -19.83 -5.05 -8.43
N SER A 57 -21.17 -5.04 -8.49
CA SER A 57 -21.92 -5.53 -9.66
C SER A 57 -21.69 -4.68 -10.92
N GLN A 58 -21.34 -3.42 -10.73
CA GLN A 58 -21.04 -2.47 -11.80
C GLN A 58 -19.87 -1.59 -11.37
N TYR A 59 -18.92 -1.38 -12.28
CA TYR A 59 -17.80 -0.47 -12.10
C TYR A 59 -17.31 -0.01 -13.47
N GLN A 60 -16.75 1.20 -13.53
CA GLN A 60 -16.18 1.79 -14.73
C GLN A 60 -14.77 1.25 -15.01
N MET A 61 -14.00 1.02 -13.94
CA MET A 61 -12.61 0.58 -14.05
C MET A 61 -12.17 -0.24 -12.85
N LEU A 62 -11.30 -1.23 -13.08
CA LEU A 62 -10.48 -1.87 -12.06
C LEU A 62 -9.05 -1.32 -12.19
N PHE A 63 -8.49 -0.86 -11.09
CA PHE A 63 -7.11 -0.42 -10.96
C PHE A 63 -6.52 -0.93 -9.65
N TYR A 64 -5.23 -0.73 -9.43
CA TYR A 64 -4.51 -1.25 -8.27
C TYR A 64 -3.74 -0.15 -7.57
N LEU A 65 -3.82 -0.14 -6.24
CA LEU A 65 -3.04 0.76 -5.40
C LEU A 65 -2.01 -0.05 -4.59
N PRO A 66 -0.79 0.48 -4.42
CA PRO A 66 0.28 -0.23 -3.76
C PRO A 66 0.13 -0.19 -2.23
N PHE A 67 0.31 -1.33 -1.59
CA PHE A 67 0.46 -1.48 -0.15
C PHE A 67 1.77 -2.18 0.16
N TYR A 68 2.64 -1.53 0.92
CA TYR A 68 3.85 -2.15 1.45
C TYR A 68 3.47 -3.17 2.52
N PHE A 69 4.07 -4.35 2.45
CA PHE A 69 3.89 -5.40 3.44
C PHE A 69 5.20 -5.71 4.13
N TYR A 70 5.19 -5.51 5.45
CA TYR A 70 6.31 -5.79 6.32
C TYR A 70 5.95 -6.92 7.27
N GLN A 71 6.85 -7.89 7.40
CA GLN A 71 6.85 -8.78 8.55
C GLN A 71 7.53 -8.05 9.71
N VAL A 72 6.94 -8.13 10.90
CA VAL A 72 7.44 -7.43 12.08
C VAL A 72 7.52 -8.34 13.29
N VAL A 73 8.50 -8.06 14.14
CA VAL A 73 8.55 -8.54 15.52
C VAL A 73 8.54 -7.31 16.42
N LEU A 74 7.54 -7.25 17.29
CA LEU A 74 7.30 -6.12 18.18
C LEU A 74 7.77 -6.49 19.58
N GLU A 75 8.65 -5.66 20.14
CA GLU A 75 9.12 -5.76 21.52
C GLU A 75 8.72 -4.48 22.24
N MET A 76 8.02 -4.62 23.35
CA MET A 76 7.42 -3.49 24.04
C MET A 76 7.85 -3.48 25.50
N THR A 77 8.37 -2.34 25.93
CA THR A 77 8.78 -2.09 27.31
C THR A 77 7.96 -0.96 27.89
N LEU A 78 7.49 -1.16 29.12
CA LEU A 78 6.63 -0.22 29.82
C LEU A 78 7.01 -0.24 31.31
N ASP A 79 7.05 0.93 31.94
CA ASP A 79 7.39 1.08 33.37
C ASP A 79 6.28 0.58 34.33
N ARG A 80 5.16 0.11 33.77
CA ARG A 80 4.00 -0.45 34.47
C ARG A 80 3.59 -1.77 33.82
N GLU A 81 2.77 -2.55 34.54
CA GLU A 81 2.23 -3.79 33.99
C GLU A 81 1.45 -3.54 32.69
N VAL A 82 1.78 -4.35 31.68
CA VAL A 82 1.07 -4.41 30.41
C VAL A 82 -0.15 -5.30 30.59
N SER A 83 -1.33 -4.83 30.22
CA SER A 83 -2.52 -5.68 30.26
C SER A 83 -2.38 -6.89 29.33
N ASP A 84 -2.95 -8.03 29.71
CA ASP A 84 -2.95 -9.26 28.88
C ASP A 84 -3.48 -9.01 27.46
N THR A 85 -4.44 -8.09 27.31
CA THR A 85 -4.99 -7.69 26.02
C THR A 85 -3.93 -7.06 25.13
N VAL A 86 -3.15 -6.12 25.66
CA VAL A 86 -2.08 -5.44 24.92
C VAL A 86 -0.95 -6.41 24.60
N ALA A 87 -0.54 -7.23 25.57
CA ALA A 87 0.48 -8.25 25.36
C ALA A 87 0.09 -9.20 24.20
N ARG A 88 -1.19 -9.60 24.13
CA ARG A 88 -1.71 -10.42 23.03
C ARG A 88 -1.72 -9.67 21.69
N ILE A 89 -2.11 -8.40 21.68
CA ILE A 89 -2.08 -7.59 20.45
C ILE A 89 -0.66 -7.54 19.89
N ILE A 90 0.33 -7.23 20.73
CA ILE A 90 1.74 -7.15 20.32
C ILE A 90 2.25 -8.50 19.82
N LYS A 91 1.91 -9.60 20.52
CA LYS A 91 2.31 -10.95 20.12
C LYS A 91 1.73 -11.37 18.78
N ASP A 92 0.47 -11.02 18.53
CA ASP A 92 -0.23 -11.45 17.33
C ASP A 92 0.02 -10.55 16.11
N LEU A 93 0.41 -9.29 16.33
CA LEU A 93 0.66 -8.32 15.26
C LEU A 93 2.04 -8.57 14.63
N ASN A 94 2.08 -9.55 13.73
CA ASN A 94 3.29 -10.04 13.07
C ASN A 94 3.51 -9.49 11.65
N TYR A 95 2.58 -8.67 11.15
CA TYR A 95 2.75 -7.93 9.91
C TYR A 95 2.06 -6.56 9.94
N ILE A 96 2.56 -5.66 9.10
CA ILE A 96 2.04 -4.31 8.92
C ILE A 96 1.87 -4.02 7.43
N TYR A 97 0.70 -3.49 7.08
CA TYR A 97 0.42 -2.90 5.78
C TYR A 97 0.56 -1.39 5.85
N VAL A 98 1.28 -0.79 4.92
CA VAL A 98 1.34 0.67 4.78
C VAL A 98 0.92 1.05 3.36
N ALA A 99 -0.03 1.99 3.23
CA ALA A 99 -0.43 2.48 1.91
C ALA A 99 0.76 3.21 1.25
N GLY A 100 1.07 2.86 0.00
CA GLY A 100 2.10 3.51 -0.81
C GLY A 100 1.62 4.77 -1.54
N PHE A 101 0.34 5.11 -1.37
CA PHE A 101 -0.32 6.27 -1.92
C PHE A 101 -0.81 7.19 -0.80
N GLN A 102 -1.21 8.41 -1.14
CA GLN A 102 -1.84 9.34 -0.22
C GLN A 102 -3.30 9.55 -0.62
N LEU A 103 -4.18 9.63 0.38
CA LEU A 103 -5.54 10.10 0.17
C LEU A 103 -5.64 11.58 0.56
N LEU A 104 -6.29 12.39 -0.27
CA LEU A 104 -6.67 13.73 0.11
C LEU A 104 -7.61 13.64 1.31
N ARG A 105 -7.21 14.33 2.39
CA ARG A 105 -7.95 14.37 3.67
C ARG A 105 -8.05 13.00 4.36
N GLU A 106 -6.90 12.34 4.57
CA GLU A 106 -6.80 11.04 5.29
C GLU A 106 -7.58 11.02 6.61
N ASN A 107 -7.68 12.13 7.34
CA ASN A 107 -8.47 12.25 8.57
C ASN A 107 -9.96 11.90 8.41
N TYR A 108 -10.55 12.05 7.21
CA TYR A 108 -11.96 11.75 6.96
C TYR A 108 -12.19 10.31 6.49
N PHE A 109 -11.27 9.77 5.69
CA PHE A 109 -11.41 8.45 5.09
C PHE A 109 -10.72 7.35 5.90
N GLY A 110 -9.89 7.75 6.87
CA GLY A 110 -9.00 6.88 7.62
C GLY A 110 -7.75 6.54 6.82
N ASP A 111 -6.78 5.95 7.53
CA ASP A 111 -5.60 5.38 6.92
C ASP A 111 -5.88 3.90 6.56
N LEU A 112 -5.94 3.59 5.26
CA LEU A 112 -6.21 2.23 4.79
C LEU A 112 -5.11 1.24 5.21
N GLY A 113 -3.85 1.67 5.31
CA GLY A 113 -2.76 0.84 5.80
C GLY A 113 -2.97 0.44 7.27
N LEU A 114 -3.35 1.42 8.11
CA LEU A 114 -3.72 1.16 9.51
C LEU A 114 -4.93 0.21 9.59
N ILE A 115 -5.97 0.44 8.79
CA ILE A 115 -7.17 -0.40 8.79
C ILE A 115 -6.82 -1.85 8.39
N TYR A 116 -5.98 -2.04 7.37
CA TYR A 116 -5.56 -3.37 6.91
C TYR A 116 -4.74 -4.09 7.98
N THR A 117 -3.85 -3.35 8.64
CA THR A 117 -3.02 -3.82 9.75
C THR A 117 -3.87 -4.23 10.97
N GLU A 118 -4.76 -3.34 11.42
CA GLU A 118 -5.64 -3.59 12.57
C GLU A 118 -6.61 -4.75 12.31
N SER A 119 -7.09 -4.88 11.07
CA SER A 119 -7.97 -5.97 10.65
C SER A 119 -7.26 -7.32 10.46
N ARG A 120 -5.92 -7.36 10.57
CA ARG A 120 -5.10 -8.56 10.38
C ARG A 120 -5.46 -9.29 9.08
N LEU A 121 -5.48 -8.54 7.98
CA LEU A 121 -5.84 -9.10 6.68
C LEU A 121 -4.73 -10.00 6.14
N ALA A 122 -5.09 -11.26 5.84
CA ALA A 122 -4.28 -12.11 4.97
C ALA A 122 -4.71 -11.88 3.51
N LEU A 123 -3.88 -11.18 2.74
CA LEU A 123 -4.07 -11.03 1.30
C LEU A 123 -3.63 -12.31 0.56
N GLU A 124 -4.41 -12.67 -0.45
CA GLU A 124 -4.15 -13.83 -1.32
C GLU A 124 -3.80 -13.34 -2.71
N GLU A 125 -2.87 -14.03 -3.37
CA GLU A 125 -2.45 -13.68 -4.71
C GLU A 125 -3.50 -14.07 -5.75
N ASP A 126 -3.79 -13.16 -6.67
CA ASP A 126 -4.67 -13.41 -7.81
C ASP A 126 -3.90 -14.14 -8.92
N LYS A 127 -4.08 -15.46 -8.97
CA LYS A 127 -3.44 -16.32 -9.99
C LYS A 127 -4.15 -16.29 -11.34
N GLU A 128 -5.39 -15.80 -11.41
CA GLU A 128 -6.24 -15.85 -12.61
C GLU A 128 -6.33 -14.50 -13.33
N ARG A 129 -5.56 -13.50 -12.86
CA ARG A 129 -5.59 -12.15 -13.42
C ARG A 129 -5.23 -12.12 -14.91
N ASN A 130 -5.75 -11.11 -15.61
CA ASN A 130 -5.36 -10.78 -16.97
C ASN A 130 -4.00 -10.03 -17.00
N GLU A 131 -3.18 -10.25 -18.02
CA GLU A 131 -1.94 -9.50 -18.25
C GLU A 131 -2.16 -7.97 -18.38
N GLN A 132 -3.33 -7.53 -18.83
CA GLN A 132 -3.63 -6.10 -18.89
C GLN A 132 -3.74 -5.45 -17.50
N ALA A 133 -3.91 -6.24 -16.43
CA ALA A 133 -3.93 -5.73 -15.05
C ALA A 133 -2.57 -5.14 -14.63
N TRP A 134 -1.46 -5.61 -15.23
CA TRP A 134 -0.10 -5.15 -14.92
C TRP A 134 0.12 -3.66 -15.14
N GLN A 135 -0.64 -3.08 -16.07
CA GLN A 135 -0.48 -1.69 -16.47
C GLN A 135 -1.30 -0.73 -15.60
N ARG A 136 -2.06 -1.25 -14.63
CA ARG A 136 -3.03 -0.47 -13.84
C ARG A 136 -2.69 -0.39 -12.37
N ILE A 137 -1.41 -0.54 -12.02
CA ILE A 137 -0.87 -0.18 -10.72
C ILE A 137 -0.17 1.17 -10.83
N GLY A 138 -0.38 2.04 -9.85
CA GLY A 138 0.24 3.36 -9.81
C GLY A 138 -0.11 4.11 -8.53
N SER A 139 0.17 5.41 -8.52
CA SER A 139 -0.04 6.29 -7.37
C SER A 139 0.87 5.95 -6.19
N ALA A 140 2.02 5.33 -6.44
CA ALA A 140 3.03 5.00 -5.45
C ALA A 140 3.81 6.25 -5.01
N THR A 141 3.11 7.25 -4.46
CA THR A 141 3.65 8.55 -4.08
C THR A 141 4.55 8.51 -2.85
N ARG A 142 4.57 7.40 -2.11
CA ARG A 142 5.47 7.13 -0.98
C ARG A 142 6.50 6.08 -1.42
N GLY A 143 7.78 6.31 -1.13
CA GLY A 143 8.88 5.36 -1.25
C GLY A 143 9.10 4.58 0.05
N LEU A 144 10.11 3.70 0.08
CA LEU A 144 10.39 2.88 1.27
C LEU A 144 10.73 3.70 2.53
N ASP A 145 11.43 4.81 2.36
CA ASP A 145 11.84 5.66 3.50
C ASP A 145 10.64 6.42 4.09
N ASP A 146 9.65 6.76 3.26
CA ASP A 146 8.45 7.48 3.71
C ASP A 146 7.51 6.59 4.53
N VAL A 147 7.52 5.27 4.28
CA VAL A 147 6.63 4.32 4.97
C VAL A 147 7.20 3.79 6.28
N GLU A 148 8.50 3.94 6.52
CA GLU A 148 9.18 3.41 7.69
C GLU A 148 8.62 3.93 9.04
N PRO A 149 8.29 5.23 9.20
CA PRO A 149 7.72 5.74 10.46
C PRO A 149 6.41 5.05 10.86
N TYR A 150 5.60 4.62 9.88
CA TYR A 150 4.31 3.98 10.11
C TYR A 150 4.44 2.61 10.81
N LEU A 151 5.59 1.95 10.67
CA LEU A 151 5.85 0.65 11.28
C LEU A 151 5.91 0.71 12.81
N LYS A 152 6.22 1.88 13.36
CA LYS A 152 6.12 2.16 14.80
C LYS A 152 4.79 2.82 15.15
N HIS A 153 4.29 3.73 14.32
CA HIS A 153 3.06 4.46 14.62
C HIS A 153 1.81 3.59 14.62
N TYR A 154 1.63 2.68 13.65
CA TYR A 154 0.42 1.86 13.60
C TYR A 154 0.25 0.94 14.81
N PRO A 155 1.26 0.16 15.25
CA PRO A 155 1.11 -0.65 16.45
C PRO A 155 0.80 0.20 17.68
N LEU A 156 1.45 1.36 17.85
CA LEU A 156 1.17 2.27 18.96
C LEU A 156 -0.26 2.78 18.93
N LEU A 157 -0.78 3.21 17.77
CA LEU A 157 -2.17 3.64 17.62
C LEU A 157 -3.18 2.51 17.91
N ILE A 158 -2.86 1.28 17.53
CA ILE A 158 -3.70 0.11 17.81
C ILE A 158 -3.73 -0.17 19.33
N VAL A 159 -2.58 -0.06 20.00
CA VAL A 159 -2.46 -0.30 21.45
C VAL A 159 -3.09 0.83 22.26
N ASP A 160 -2.90 2.09 21.87
CA ASP A 160 -3.42 3.28 22.57
C ASP A 160 -4.95 3.28 22.69
N LYS A 161 -5.64 2.71 21.69
CA LYS A 161 -7.10 2.44 21.74
C LYS A 161 -7.53 1.47 22.85
N ARG A 162 -6.60 0.83 23.56
CA ARG A 162 -6.84 -0.23 24.56
C ARG A 162 -6.20 0.05 25.90
N GLN A 163 -5.05 0.73 25.92
CA GLN A 163 -4.33 1.10 27.12
C GLN A 163 -3.51 2.35 26.83
N ASP A 164 -3.49 3.30 27.77
CA ASP A 164 -2.62 4.47 27.70
C ASP A 164 -1.16 4.03 27.46
N ILE A 165 -0.54 4.56 26.41
CA ILE A 165 0.83 4.22 26.00
C ILE A 165 1.87 5.22 26.54
N THR A 166 1.49 6.15 27.43
CA THR A 166 2.44 7.09 28.03
C THR A 166 3.58 6.33 28.72
N GLY A 167 4.83 6.66 28.36
CA GLY A 167 6.03 5.97 28.85
C GLY A 167 6.37 4.65 28.15
N MET A 168 5.64 4.28 27.08
CA MET A 168 5.93 3.08 26.31
C MET A 168 7.10 3.28 25.34
N GLU A 169 8.04 2.33 25.35
CA GLU A 169 9.00 2.18 24.26
C GLU A 169 8.63 0.93 23.44
N LEU A 170 8.37 1.15 22.15
CA LEU A 170 8.16 0.08 21.18
C LEU A 170 9.40 -0.03 20.29
N ARG A 171 9.99 -1.22 20.28
CA ARG A 171 11.03 -1.62 19.33
C ARG A 171 10.40 -2.48 18.25
N VAL A 172 10.76 -2.18 17.01
CA VAL A 172 10.21 -2.84 15.83
C VAL A 172 11.37 -3.42 15.04
N ARG A 173 11.47 -4.76 15.04
CA ARG A 173 12.29 -5.45 14.05
C ARG A 173 11.42 -5.67 12.82
N LYS A 174 11.91 -5.28 11.66
CA LYS A 174 11.13 -5.27 10.42
C LYS A 174 11.87 -5.99 9.30
N CYS A 175 11.11 -6.65 8.45
CA CYS A 175 11.57 -7.19 7.18
C CYS A 175 10.54 -6.80 6.11
N PHE A 176 10.96 -5.99 5.14
CA PHE A 176 10.13 -5.73 3.97
C PHE A 176 10.02 -7.01 3.14
N ASP A 177 8.80 -7.44 2.81
CA ASP A 177 8.58 -8.65 2.01
C ASP A 177 8.22 -8.29 0.56
N ARG A 178 7.15 -7.50 0.35
CA ARG A 178 6.67 -7.11 -0.99
C ARG A 178 5.75 -5.89 -0.97
N ILE A 179 5.46 -5.38 -2.17
CA ILE A 179 4.29 -4.55 -2.42
C ILE A 179 3.13 -5.45 -2.85
N TRP A 180 1.97 -5.25 -2.23
CA TRP A 180 0.69 -5.74 -2.73
C TRP A 180 0.03 -4.70 -3.62
N ALA A 181 -0.25 -5.07 -4.86
CA ALA A 181 -1.16 -4.36 -5.74
C ALA A 181 -2.59 -4.73 -5.31
N VAL A 182 -3.22 -3.86 -4.53
CA VAL A 182 -4.56 -4.10 -3.98
C VAL A 182 -5.60 -3.59 -4.98
N PRO A 183 -6.62 -4.38 -5.36
CA PRO A 183 -7.62 -3.99 -6.35
C PRO A 183 -8.55 -2.91 -5.79
N PHE A 184 -8.80 -1.89 -6.60
CA PHE A 184 -9.82 -0.86 -6.38
C PHE A 184 -10.71 -0.73 -7.61
N PHE A 185 -11.99 -0.47 -7.36
CA PHE A 185 -13.00 -0.31 -8.41
C PHE A 185 -13.45 1.14 -8.48
N ASP A 186 -13.35 1.76 -9.67
CA ASP A 186 -13.93 3.07 -9.93
C ASP A 186 -15.43 2.95 -10.21
N LEU A 187 -16.23 3.58 -9.37
CA LEU A 187 -17.70 3.65 -9.46
C LEU A 187 -18.16 5.03 -9.97
N GLY A 188 -17.26 5.81 -10.56
CA GLY A 188 -17.50 7.16 -11.09
C GLY A 188 -17.26 8.24 -10.05
N LYS A 189 -18.18 8.43 -9.09
CA LYS A 189 -18.00 9.43 -8.01
C LYS A 189 -17.33 8.87 -6.76
N GLN A 190 -17.19 7.55 -6.72
CA GLN A 190 -16.63 6.82 -5.60
C GLN A 190 -15.64 5.79 -6.12
N ILE A 191 -14.73 5.39 -5.26
CA ILE A 191 -13.87 4.24 -5.47
C ILE A 191 -14.08 3.26 -4.31
N GLN A 192 -14.03 1.97 -4.61
CA GLN A 192 -14.25 0.90 -3.64
C GLN A 192 -13.00 0.03 -3.53
N ASP A 193 -12.52 -0.22 -2.31
CA ASP A 193 -11.46 -1.20 -2.09
C ASP A 193 -11.99 -2.63 -2.27
N GLY A 194 -11.26 -3.44 -3.04
CA GLY A 194 -11.69 -4.77 -3.41
C GLY A 194 -11.51 -5.83 -2.32
N ILE A 195 -10.95 -5.48 -1.16
CA ILE A 195 -10.69 -6.43 -0.06
C ILE A 195 -11.76 -6.34 1.02
N LEU A 196 -11.97 -5.14 1.55
CA LEU A 196 -12.94 -4.83 2.60
C LEU A 196 -14.28 -4.31 2.05
N GLY A 197 -14.30 -3.82 0.79
CA GLY A 197 -15.50 -3.25 0.19
C GLY A 197 -15.85 -1.84 0.69
N ARG A 198 -14.90 -1.15 1.33
CA ARG A 198 -15.06 0.24 1.77
C ARG A 198 -15.06 1.15 0.56
N THR A 199 -16.00 2.08 0.56
CA THR A 199 -16.15 3.10 -0.47
C THR A 199 -15.70 4.46 0.04
N PHE A 200 -15.04 5.22 -0.80
CA PHE A 200 -14.65 6.60 -0.54
C PHE A 200 -14.85 7.44 -1.78
N SER A 201 -14.84 8.76 -1.62
CA SER A 201 -14.94 9.69 -2.74
C SER A 201 -13.81 9.45 -3.73
N SER A 202 -14.09 9.42 -5.04
CA SER A 202 -13.03 9.31 -6.05
C SER A 202 -12.04 10.48 -5.96
N TYR A 203 -12.52 11.66 -5.56
CA TYR A 203 -11.70 12.86 -5.31
C TYR A 203 -10.75 12.71 -4.11
N ALA A 204 -10.86 11.65 -3.32
CA ALA A 204 -9.87 11.37 -2.29
C ALA A 204 -8.55 10.86 -2.88
N LEU A 205 -8.55 10.36 -4.11
CA LEU A 205 -7.33 9.91 -4.78
C LEU A 205 -6.98 10.91 -5.89
N ASP A 206 -5.91 11.68 -5.69
CA ASP A 206 -5.52 12.76 -6.60
C ASP A 206 -5.21 12.26 -8.02
N THR A 207 -4.72 11.02 -8.13
CA THR A 207 -4.32 10.36 -9.38
C THR A 207 -5.45 9.62 -10.08
N ILE A 208 -6.70 9.69 -9.60
CA ILE A 208 -7.81 8.91 -10.19
C ILE A 208 -8.03 9.23 -11.67
N ASP A 209 -7.86 10.49 -12.06
CA ASP A 209 -8.03 10.90 -13.45
C ASP A 209 -6.88 10.42 -14.35
N GLU A 210 -5.72 10.09 -13.79
CA GLU A 210 -4.63 9.46 -14.54
C GLU A 210 -4.95 8.01 -14.85
N PHE A 211 -5.49 7.26 -13.89
CA PHE A 211 -6.02 5.91 -14.15
C PHE A 211 -7.09 5.93 -15.25
N ARG A 212 -8.01 6.90 -15.21
CA ARG A 212 -9.07 7.06 -16.23
C ARG A 212 -8.56 7.35 -17.64
N LYS A 213 -7.36 7.91 -17.77
CA LYS A 213 -6.72 8.16 -19.07
C LYS A 213 -6.08 6.91 -19.67
N ILE A 214 -5.89 5.83 -18.91
CA ILE A 214 -5.37 4.55 -19.40
C ILE A 214 -6.45 3.89 -20.26
N ARG A 215 -6.48 4.28 -21.54
CA ARG A 215 -7.40 3.77 -22.57
C ARG A 215 -7.00 2.37 -23.02
N TYR A 216 -8.03 1.57 -23.33
CA TYR A 216 -7.92 0.35 -24.12
C TYR A 216 -8.25 0.64 -25.58
#